data_AF-A0A2D5RVD2-F1
#
_entry.id   AF-A0A2D5RVD2-F1
#
_cell.length_a   1.000
_cell.length_b   1.000
_cell.length_c   1.000
_cell.angle_alpha   90.00
_cell.angle_beta   90.00
_cell.angle_gamma   90.00
#
_symmetry.space_group_name_H-M   'P 1'
#
loop_
_entity.id
_entity.type
_entity.pdbx_description
1 polymer ?
#
loop_
_entity_poly.entity_id
_entity_poly.type
_entity_poly.pdbx_seq_one_letter_code
_entity_poly.pdbx_strand_id
1 'polypeptide(L)'
;MLPFSQNNPQHSQHSPLATSYIIAEPVANNQQAEPNSALATYPASTRLYASHKQLDDYVAQLAMQLYQNSSKSFSDYRIAVAGFADLTPARDALQPLGNALAERFLQQMPRYGVTMVDHKLTGGIKLTPDGDAVFSNRAGQVAATQQIDYVLSGTVQHSQRGAQVNVRIMDLKSKTVLASASQLIPQFVLDNN
;
A
#
# COMPACT_ATOMS: atom_id res chain seq x y z
N MET A 1 -85.66 -2.98 -16.09
CA MET A 1 -84.32 -2.55 -16.59
C MET A 1 -83.78 -1.51 -15.61
N LEU A 2 -82.45 -1.43 -15.40
CA LEU A 2 -81.76 -0.89 -14.19
C LEU A 2 -81.81 -1.86 -12.98
N PRO A 3 -80.87 -1.81 -12.00
CA PRO A 3 -79.92 -0.72 -11.64
C PRO A 3 -78.45 -1.12 -11.29
N PHE A 4 -77.69 -0.20 -10.65
CA PHE A 4 -76.37 -0.31 -9.94
C PHE A 4 -75.07 -0.18 -10.77
N SER A 5 -73.91 0.29 -10.27
CA SER A 5 -73.53 1.24 -9.17
C SER A 5 -72.03 1.65 -9.33
N GLN A 6 -71.50 2.61 -8.55
CA GLN A 6 -70.09 3.06 -8.58
C GLN A 6 -69.11 2.07 -7.88
N ASN A 7 -67.87 1.88 -8.36
CA ASN A 7 -66.64 2.50 -7.80
C ASN A 7 -65.28 1.98 -8.39
N ASN A 8 -64.31 2.92 -8.46
CA ASN A 8 -62.83 2.82 -8.31
C ASN A 8 -61.95 1.70 -8.94
N PRO A 9 -60.91 2.05 -9.74
CA PRO A 9 -59.73 1.20 -10.00
C PRO A 9 -58.51 1.58 -9.13
N GLN A 10 -57.79 0.59 -8.58
CA GLN A 10 -56.44 0.77 -8.06
C GLN A 10 -55.41 0.54 -9.17
N HIS A 11 -54.38 1.38 -9.28
CA HIS A 11 -53.08 0.99 -9.87
C HIS A 11 -51.92 1.76 -9.24
N SER A 12 -50.87 1.02 -8.90
CA SER A 12 -49.67 1.50 -8.20
C SER A 12 -48.72 2.27 -9.12
N GLN A 13 -48.04 3.30 -8.60
CA GLN A 13 -46.96 4.01 -9.31
C GLN A 13 -45.63 3.88 -8.55
N HIS A 14 -44.53 3.66 -9.29
CA HIS A 14 -43.16 3.89 -8.84
C HIS A 14 -42.69 5.26 -9.34
N SER A 15 -41.93 5.99 -8.51
CA SER A 15 -41.41 7.32 -8.81
C SER A 15 -39.96 7.30 -9.32
N PRO A 16 -39.57 8.21 -10.22
CA PRO A 16 -38.20 8.69 -10.36
C PRO A 16 -37.98 10.00 -9.56
N LEU A 17 -36.75 10.23 -9.09
CA LEU A 17 -36.35 11.44 -8.35
C LEU A 17 -35.52 12.39 -9.23
N ALA A 18 -35.75 13.70 -9.10
CA ALA A 18 -34.89 14.75 -9.66
C ALA A 18 -34.75 15.92 -8.67
N THR A 19 -33.53 16.47 -8.59
CA THR A 19 -33.09 17.45 -7.57
C THR A 19 -33.40 18.90 -7.93
N SER A 20 -33.58 19.78 -6.94
CA SER A 20 -33.64 21.24 -7.11
C SER A 20 -32.81 21.99 -6.06
N TYR A 21 -32.06 23.01 -6.49
CA TYR A 21 -31.26 23.94 -5.67
C TYR A 21 -32.06 25.22 -5.34
N ILE A 22 -31.76 25.92 -4.23
CA ILE A 22 -32.41 27.19 -3.84
C ILE A 22 -31.39 28.22 -3.31
N ILE A 23 -31.59 29.49 -3.72
CA ILE A 23 -30.89 30.75 -3.38
C ILE A 23 -31.96 31.87 -3.57
N ALA A 24 -32.14 32.94 -2.77
CA ALA A 24 -31.44 33.49 -1.60
C ALA A 24 -32.38 34.35 -0.70
N GLU A 25 -31.99 34.55 0.57
CA GLU A 25 -32.20 35.77 1.40
C GLU A 25 -33.67 36.21 1.75
N PRO A 26 -33.91 37.25 2.60
CA PRO A 26 -33.96 37.04 4.05
C PRO A 26 -35.23 37.61 4.72
N VAL A 27 -35.93 36.81 5.53
CA VAL A 27 -37.11 37.29 6.27
C VAL A 27 -36.73 37.68 7.69
N ALA A 28 -36.68 38.99 7.96
CA ALA A 28 -36.50 39.51 9.31
C ALA A 28 -37.75 39.29 10.16
N ASN A 29 -37.61 38.61 11.30
CA ASN A 29 -38.65 38.59 12.32
C ASN A 29 -38.03 38.54 13.73
N ASN A 30 -38.33 39.53 14.55
CA ASN A 30 -37.77 39.67 15.90
C ASN A 30 -38.46 38.72 16.87
N GLN A 31 -37.85 37.57 17.13
CA GLN A 31 -38.13 36.73 18.29
C GLN A 31 -36.81 36.47 19.01
N GLN A 32 -36.72 36.88 20.27
CA GLN A 32 -35.53 36.73 21.10
C GLN A 32 -35.33 35.24 21.41
N ALA A 33 -34.51 34.57 20.61
CA ALA A 33 -34.09 33.20 20.87
C ALA A 33 -33.05 33.20 22.00
N GLU A 34 -33.37 32.56 23.12
CA GLU A 34 -32.36 32.26 24.13
C GLU A 34 -31.29 31.33 23.53
N PRO A 35 -30.00 31.52 23.87
CA PRO A 35 -28.93 30.67 23.35
C PRO A 35 -28.96 29.32 24.06
N ASN A 36 -29.86 28.44 23.63
CA ASN A 36 -29.84 27.03 24.02
C ASN A 36 -28.62 26.36 23.35
N SER A 37 -27.45 26.63 23.91
CA SER A 37 -26.15 26.05 23.56
C SER A 37 -26.06 24.59 23.99
N ALA A 38 -27.08 23.80 23.63
CA ALA A 38 -26.96 22.37 23.53
C ALA A 38 -25.95 22.08 22.41
N LEU A 39 -24.66 22.05 22.79
CA LEU A 39 -23.59 21.57 21.94
C LEU A 39 -24.02 20.20 21.44
N ALA A 40 -24.38 20.14 20.14
CA ALA A 40 -24.62 18.88 19.47
C ALA A 40 -23.29 18.14 19.48
N THR A 41 -23.09 17.29 20.49
CA THR A 41 -21.95 16.39 20.60
C THR A 41 -22.07 15.41 19.45
N TYR A 42 -21.48 15.78 18.31
CA TYR A 42 -21.13 14.83 17.27
C TYR A 42 -20.41 13.67 17.98
N PRO A 43 -20.92 12.44 17.91
CA PRO A 43 -20.22 11.32 18.50
C PRO A 43 -18.86 11.25 17.83
N ALA A 44 -17.80 11.48 18.62
CA ALA A 44 -16.44 11.40 18.12
C ALA A 44 -16.28 10.01 17.49
N SER A 45 -16.06 9.98 16.18
CA SER A 45 -16.03 8.76 15.37
C SER A 45 -14.68 8.04 15.52
N THR A 46 -14.25 7.84 16.77
CA THR A 46 -12.96 7.30 17.21
C THR A 46 -12.77 5.80 16.91
N ARG A 47 -13.54 5.26 15.95
CA ARG A 47 -13.50 3.85 15.49
C ARG A 47 -13.63 3.71 13.97
N LEU A 48 -13.51 4.80 13.21
CA LEU A 48 -13.24 4.70 11.78
C LEU A 48 -11.74 4.37 11.59
N TYR A 49 -11.41 3.57 10.56
CA TYR A 49 -10.09 2.96 10.31
C TYR A 49 -9.71 1.76 11.19
N ALA A 50 -10.64 0.83 11.42
CA ALA A 50 -10.27 -0.59 11.42
C ALA A 50 -9.83 -1.00 9.99
N SER A 51 -8.66 -0.52 9.57
CA SER A 51 -8.10 -0.81 8.25
C SER A 51 -7.67 -2.28 8.24
N HIS A 52 -8.45 -3.11 7.55
CA HIS A 52 -8.15 -4.52 7.32
C HIS A 52 -6.88 -4.76 6.47
N LYS A 53 -6.19 -3.70 6.04
CA LYS A 53 -4.94 -3.82 5.28
C LYS A 53 -3.87 -4.52 6.10
N GLN A 54 -3.33 -5.59 5.53
CA GLN A 54 -2.21 -6.33 6.06
C GLN A 54 -0.91 -5.85 5.42
N LEU A 55 0.23 -6.29 5.94
CA LEU A 55 1.55 -5.95 5.40
C LEU A 55 1.69 -6.37 3.91
N ASP A 56 1.02 -7.44 3.50
CA ASP A 56 0.86 -7.88 2.11
C ASP A 56 0.30 -6.78 1.19
N ASP A 57 -0.70 -6.00 1.62
CA ASP A 57 -1.26 -4.91 0.80
C ASP A 57 -0.25 -3.79 0.57
N TYR A 58 0.58 -3.50 1.56
CA TYR A 58 1.64 -2.50 1.45
C TYR A 58 2.76 -2.98 0.53
N VAL A 59 3.14 -4.25 0.60
CA VAL A 59 4.13 -4.85 -0.31
C VAL A 59 3.59 -4.97 -1.74
N ALA A 60 2.31 -5.30 -1.92
CA ALA A 60 1.66 -5.31 -3.22
C ALA A 60 1.63 -3.91 -3.86
N GLN A 61 1.38 -2.86 -3.06
CA GLN A 61 1.45 -1.46 -3.52
C GLN A 61 2.88 -1.03 -3.87
N LEU A 62 3.89 -1.43 -3.10
CA LEU A 62 5.30 -1.20 -3.44
C LEU A 62 5.72 -1.97 -4.72
N ALA A 63 5.30 -3.22 -4.90
CA ALA A 63 5.55 -3.99 -6.11
C ALA A 63 4.89 -3.36 -7.35
N MET A 64 3.66 -2.86 -7.20
CA MET A 64 2.97 -2.09 -8.24
C MET A 64 3.73 -0.81 -8.61
N GLN A 65 4.23 -0.05 -7.62
CA GLN A 65 5.06 1.13 -7.86
C GLN A 65 6.37 0.75 -8.58
N LEU A 66 7.06 -0.32 -8.17
CA LEU A 66 8.28 -0.79 -8.85
C LEU A 66 8.02 -1.17 -10.31
N TYR A 67 6.88 -1.79 -10.60
CA TYR A 67 6.46 -2.12 -11.97
C TYR A 67 6.17 -0.86 -12.79
N GLN A 68 5.39 0.08 -12.25
CA GLN A 68 5.00 1.32 -12.94
C GLN A 68 6.18 2.28 -13.16
N ASN A 69 7.11 2.35 -12.20
CA ASN A 69 8.28 3.22 -12.25
C ASN A 69 9.48 2.59 -12.97
N SER A 70 9.31 1.44 -13.62
CA SER A 70 10.43 0.74 -14.26
C SER A 70 10.81 1.35 -15.60
N SER A 71 12.12 1.59 -15.76
CA SER A 71 12.75 1.97 -17.04
C SER A 71 12.87 0.84 -18.06
N LYS A 72 12.55 -0.42 -17.67
CA LYS A 72 12.62 -1.62 -18.52
C LYS A 72 11.45 -2.56 -18.23
N SER A 73 10.99 -3.35 -19.21
CA SER A 73 10.13 -4.50 -18.89
C SER A 73 10.90 -5.52 -18.04
N PHE A 74 10.22 -6.19 -17.12
CA PHE A 74 10.82 -7.23 -16.27
C PHE A 74 10.61 -8.67 -16.78
N SER A 75 9.86 -8.85 -17.87
CA SER A 75 9.36 -10.16 -18.35
C SER A 75 10.43 -11.23 -18.60
N ASP A 76 11.66 -10.83 -18.95
CA ASP A 76 12.75 -11.75 -19.33
C ASP A 76 13.89 -11.80 -18.30
N TYR A 77 13.78 -11.06 -17.18
CA TYR A 77 14.88 -10.86 -16.24
C TYR A 77 14.68 -11.59 -14.92
N ARG A 78 15.78 -12.14 -14.37
CA ARG A 78 15.77 -12.71 -13.01
C ARG A 78 16.19 -11.66 -12.00
N ILE A 79 15.36 -11.46 -10.97
CA ILE A 79 15.59 -10.48 -9.92
C ILE A 79 15.81 -11.21 -8.59
N ALA A 80 16.97 -11.03 -7.97
CA ALA A 80 17.23 -11.55 -6.64
C ALA A 80 16.80 -10.57 -5.55
N VAL A 81 16.11 -11.03 -4.51
CA VAL A 81 15.76 -10.18 -3.35
C VAL A 81 16.90 -10.24 -2.34
N ALA A 82 17.69 -9.18 -2.22
CA ALA A 82 18.82 -9.08 -1.27
C ALA A 82 18.40 -8.77 0.18
N GLY A 83 17.16 -8.31 0.40
CA GLY A 83 16.61 -7.98 1.71
C GLY A 83 16.53 -6.48 2.01
N PHE A 84 16.26 -6.18 3.27
CA PHE A 84 15.95 -4.85 3.79
C PHE A 84 16.79 -4.53 5.02
N ALA A 85 17.54 -3.42 4.96
CA ALA A 85 18.38 -2.95 6.06
C ALA A 85 17.62 -1.90 6.86
N ASP A 86 17.81 -1.84 8.17
CA ASP A 86 17.21 -0.77 8.97
C ASP A 86 18.25 0.27 9.33
N LEU A 87 17.89 1.53 9.07
CA LEU A 87 18.71 2.70 9.30
C LEU A 87 18.49 3.29 10.70
N THR A 88 17.58 2.71 11.47
CA THR A 88 17.20 3.10 12.82
C THR A 88 17.88 2.14 13.80
N PRO A 89 18.76 2.61 14.70
CA PRO A 89 19.33 1.76 15.75
C PRO A 89 18.28 1.50 16.84
N ALA A 90 17.29 0.67 16.54
CA ALA A 90 16.33 0.16 17.52
C ALA A 90 17.03 -0.88 18.41
N ARG A 91 16.92 -0.71 19.74
CA ARG A 91 17.27 -1.78 20.68
C ARG A 91 16.26 -2.93 20.48
N ASP A 92 16.80 -4.12 20.27
CA ASP A 92 16.14 -5.43 20.45
C ASP A 92 14.96 -5.83 19.54
N ALA A 93 14.61 -5.07 18.49
CA ALA A 93 13.48 -5.40 17.61
C ALA A 93 13.80 -5.29 16.10
N LEU A 94 14.88 -5.95 15.64
CA LEU A 94 15.38 -5.76 14.28
C LEU A 94 15.84 -7.02 13.53
N GLN A 95 14.85 -7.79 13.07
CA GLN A 95 14.98 -8.89 12.11
C GLN A 95 13.64 -9.33 11.49
N PRO A 96 12.48 -9.30 12.20
CA PRO A 96 11.21 -9.78 11.63
C PRO A 96 10.75 -9.02 10.38
N LEU A 97 10.64 -7.68 10.45
CA LEU A 97 10.04 -6.88 9.38
C LEU A 97 10.84 -6.95 8.07
N GLY A 98 12.16 -6.76 8.13
CA GLY A 98 13.00 -6.80 6.93
C GLY A 98 12.99 -8.15 6.22
N ASN A 99 12.97 -9.25 6.99
CA ASN A 99 12.79 -10.59 6.44
C ASN A 99 11.38 -10.77 5.84
N ALA A 100 10.34 -10.36 6.58
CA ALA A 100 8.96 -10.54 6.16
C ALA A 100 8.56 -9.64 4.97
N LEU A 101 9.27 -8.53 4.73
CA LEU A 101 9.21 -7.77 3.48
C LEU A 101 9.81 -8.57 2.33
N ALA A 102 11.02 -9.14 2.51
CA ALA A 102 11.71 -9.92 1.48
C ALA A 102 10.88 -11.13 1.01
N GLU A 103 10.33 -11.92 1.95
CA GLU A 103 9.45 -13.05 1.64
C GLU A 103 8.21 -12.63 0.83
N ARG A 104 7.60 -11.50 1.18
CA ARG A 104 6.44 -10.97 0.45
C ARG A 104 6.82 -10.47 -0.94
N PHE A 105 8.00 -9.86 -1.13
CA PHE A 105 8.46 -9.49 -2.48
C PHE A 105 8.69 -10.70 -3.38
N LEU A 106 9.16 -11.83 -2.84
CA LEU A 106 9.26 -13.10 -3.58
C LEU A 106 7.87 -13.60 -4.06
N GLN A 107 6.79 -13.27 -3.35
CA GLN A 107 5.41 -13.66 -3.69
C GLN A 107 4.64 -12.64 -4.55
N GLN A 108 4.92 -11.34 -4.39
CA GLN A 108 4.19 -10.27 -5.09
C GLN A 108 4.78 -9.97 -6.48
N MET A 109 6.11 -9.96 -6.64
CA MET A 109 6.74 -9.62 -7.91
C MET A 109 6.43 -10.61 -9.07
N PRO A 110 6.29 -11.94 -8.87
CA PRO A 110 5.91 -12.86 -9.94
C PRO A 110 4.58 -12.55 -10.62
N ARG A 111 3.66 -11.84 -9.93
CA ARG A 111 2.39 -11.38 -10.49
C ARG A 111 2.55 -10.40 -11.66
N TYR A 112 3.73 -9.78 -11.77
CA TYR A 112 4.10 -8.85 -12.84
C TYR A 112 5.04 -9.50 -13.88
N GLY A 113 5.06 -10.83 -13.95
CA GLY A 113 5.90 -11.59 -14.90
C GLY A 113 7.38 -11.67 -14.53
N VAL A 114 7.74 -11.32 -13.29
CA VAL A 114 9.14 -11.28 -12.85
C VAL A 114 9.59 -12.63 -12.30
N THR A 115 10.70 -13.17 -12.81
CA THR A 115 11.32 -14.37 -12.21
C THR A 115 12.12 -13.97 -10.97
N MET A 116 11.65 -14.39 -9.80
CA MET A 116 12.31 -14.06 -8.53
C MET A 116 13.29 -15.14 -8.07
N VAL A 117 14.40 -14.72 -7.48
CA VAL A 117 15.40 -15.59 -6.85
C VAL A 117 15.57 -15.18 -5.38
N ASP A 118 15.47 -16.13 -4.45
CA ASP A 118 15.79 -15.86 -3.04
C ASP A 118 17.31 -15.81 -2.85
N HIS A 119 17.84 -14.66 -2.43
CA HIS A 119 19.28 -14.49 -2.20
C HIS A 119 19.84 -15.49 -1.17
N LYS A 120 19.03 -15.98 -0.22
CA LYS A 120 19.44 -16.96 0.80
C LYS A 120 19.97 -18.25 0.16
N LEU A 121 19.44 -18.61 -1.01
CA LEU A 121 19.84 -19.77 -1.81
C LEU A 121 21.08 -19.50 -2.71
N THR A 122 21.52 -18.24 -2.81
CA THR A 122 22.60 -17.80 -3.73
C THR A 122 23.95 -17.58 -3.06
N GLY A 123 24.00 -17.50 -1.73
CA GLY A 123 25.26 -17.52 -0.96
C GLY A 123 26.31 -16.49 -1.40
N GLY A 124 25.90 -15.25 -1.69
CA GLY A 124 26.86 -14.26 -2.20
C GLY A 124 26.43 -12.80 -2.17
N ILE A 125 25.14 -12.51 -2.41
CA ILE A 125 24.60 -11.16 -2.32
C ILE A 125 24.52 -10.77 -0.85
N LYS A 126 25.14 -9.65 -0.47
CA LYS A 126 25.10 -9.11 0.89
C LYS A 126 24.44 -7.75 0.87
N LEU A 127 23.59 -7.50 1.85
CA LEU A 127 23.03 -6.19 2.10
C LEU A 127 24.00 -5.36 2.94
N THR A 128 24.23 -4.10 2.58
CA THR A 128 24.95 -3.13 3.43
C THR A 128 24.03 -2.61 4.53
N PRO A 129 24.57 -1.99 5.61
CA PRO A 129 23.76 -1.24 6.57
C PRO A 129 22.88 -0.17 5.90
N ASP A 130 23.34 0.41 4.80
CA ASP A 130 22.63 1.44 4.02
C ASP A 130 21.55 0.86 3.06
N GLY A 131 21.34 -0.46 3.06
CA GLY A 131 20.38 -1.15 2.19
C GLY A 131 20.76 -1.19 0.71
N ASP A 132 22.03 -0.97 0.39
CA ASP A 132 22.60 -1.29 -0.92
C ASP A 132 22.92 -2.79 -0.99
N ALA A 133 22.85 -3.39 -2.17
CA ALA A 133 23.30 -4.76 -2.39
C ALA A 133 24.74 -4.78 -2.92
N VAL A 134 25.63 -5.46 -2.21
CA VAL A 134 27.03 -5.66 -2.58
C VAL A 134 27.34 -7.13 -2.84
N PHE A 135 28.21 -7.36 -3.82
CA PHE A 135 28.56 -8.69 -4.31
C PHE A 135 29.99 -9.02 -3.92
N SER A 136 30.20 -10.22 -3.36
CA SER A 136 31.56 -10.79 -3.29
C SER A 136 31.99 -11.32 -4.67
N ASN A 137 33.28 -11.56 -4.89
CA ASN A 137 33.77 -12.15 -6.15
C ASN A 137 33.13 -13.52 -6.45
N ARG A 138 32.84 -14.33 -5.41
CA ARG A 138 32.07 -15.57 -5.54
C ARG A 138 30.60 -15.29 -5.89
N ALA A 139 30.00 -14.24 -5.34
CA ALA A 139 28.64 -13.83 -5.66
C ALA A 139 28.47 -13.43 -7.13
N GLY A 140 29.45 -12.75 -7.72
CA GLY A 140 29.43 -12.43 -9.16
C GLY A 140 29.41 -13.69 -10.02
N GLN A 141 30.16 -14.72 -9.63
CA GLN A 141 30.15 -16.02 -10.29
C GLN A 141 28.80 -16.74 -10.10
N VAL A 142 28.23 -16.75 -8.89
CA VAL A 142 26.92 -17.37 -8.65
C VAL A 142 25.80 -16.62 -9.37
N ALA A 143 25.82 -15.29 -9.38
CA ALA A 143 24.85 -14.47 -10.13
C ALA A 143 24.94 -14.75 -11.64
N ALA A 144 26.14 -14.90 -12.19
CA ALA A 144 26.32 -15.33 -13.58
C ALA A 144 25.78 -16.75 -13.83
N THR A 145 26.07 -17.72 -12.95
CA THR A 145 25.58 -19.11 -13.06
C THR A 145 24.06 -19.20 -12.94
N GLN A 146 23.45 -18.44 -12.02
CA GLN A 146 22.00 -18.41 -11.81
C GLN A 146 21.28 -17.45 -12.77
N GLN A 147 22.01 -16.77 -13.65
CA GLN A 147 21.50 -15.79 -14.62
C GLN A 147 20.69 -14.67 -13.93
N ILE A 148 21.17 -14.20 -12.77
CA ILE A 148 20.58 -13.07 -12.04
C ILE A 148 21.02 -11.79 -12.74
N ASP A 149 20.06 -11.05 -13.30
CA ASP A 149 20.33 -9.79 -13.97
C ASP A 149 20.27 -8.62 -13.00
N TYR A 150 19.26 -8.61 -12.13
CA TYR A 150 18.92 -7.49 -11.25
C TYR A 150 18.84 -7.90 -9.78
N VAL A 151 18.94 -6.93 -8.87
CA VAL A 151 18.62 -7.11 -7.45
C VAL A 151 17.56 -6.13 -6.98
N LEU A 152 16.61 -6.65 -6.19
CA LEU A 152 15.72 -5.88 -5.34
C LEU A 152 16.32 -5.77 -3.94
N SER A 153 16.53 -4.54 -3.46
CA SER A 153 16.94 -4.26 -2.07
C SER A 153 16.18 -3.05 -1.53
N GLY A 154 16.25 -2.85 -0.21
CA GLY A 154 15.59 -1.71 0.40
C GLY A 154 16.12 -1.31 1.78
N THR A 155 15.55 -0.22 2.28
CA THR A 155 15.78 0.29 3.63
C THR A 155 14.48 0.44 4.39
N VAL A 156 14.58 0.32 5.71
CA VAL A 156 13.51 0.58 6.67
C VAL A 156 13.96 1.70 7.60
N GLN A 157 13.04 2.61 7.93
CA GLN A 157 13.25 3.69 8.90
C GLN A 157 12.03 3.72 9.84
N HIS A 158 12.25 3.42 11.11
CA HIS A 158 11.19 3.34 12.12
C HIS A 158 10.90 4.71 12.76
N SER A 159 9.63 4.94 13.05
CA SER A 159 9.12 6.15 13.69
C SER A 159 7.87 5.84 14.51
N GLN A 160 7.41 6.79 15.33
CA GLN A 160 6.13 6.66 16.05
C GLN A 160 4.90 6.50 15.11
N ARG A 161 5.05 6.80 13.81
CA ARG A 161 3.97 6.65 12.82
C ARG A 161 3.96 5.27 12.16
N GLY A 162 4.98 4.44 12.40
CA GLY A 162 5.27 3.21 11.68
C GLY A 162 6.62 3.25 10.96
N ALA A 163 6.79 2.35 10.00
CA ALA A 163 8.04 2.14 9.27
C ALA A 163 7.97 2.70 7.85
N GLN A 164 8.85 3.64 7.51
CA GLN A 164 9.06 4.07 6.13
C GLN A 164 9.94 3.03 5.43
N VAL A 165 9.41 2.43 4.36
CA VAL A 165 10.13 1.46 3.54
C VAL A 165 10.47 2.09 2.21
N ASN A 166 11.74 2.01 1.82
CA ASN A 166 12.24 2.39 0.50
C ASN A 166 12.74 1.14 -0.22
N VAL A 167 12.39 0.99 -1.49
CA VAL A 167 12.72 -0.21 -2.29
C VAL A 167 13.25 0.22 -3.64
N ARG A 168 14.21 -0.54 -4.18
CA ARG A 168 14.80 -0.30 -5.49
C ARG A 168 15.17 -1.61 -6.17
N ILE A 169 15.04 -1.62 -7.50
CA ILE A 169 15.58 -2.65 -8.37
C ILE A 169 16.80 -2.06 -9.08
N MET A 170 17.94 -2.75 -9.02
CA MET A 170 19.21 -2.29 -9.59
C MET A 170 19.77 -3.30 -10.58
N ASP A 171 20.32 -2.78 -11.68
CA ASP A 171 21.03 -3.57 -12.70
C ASP A 171 22.41 -3.98 -12.18
N LEU A 172 22.71 -5.28 -12.15
CA LEU A 172 23.97 -5.77 -11.57
C LEU A 172 25.20 -5.49 -12.43
N LYS A 173 25.01 -5.28 -13.74
CA LYS A 173 26.10 -5.06 -14.69
C LYS A 173 26.46 -3.57 -14.74
N SER A 174 25.46 -2.69 -14.83
CA SER A 174 25.68 -1.24 -14.90
C SER A 174 25.61 -0.51 -13.55
N LYS A 175 25.15 -1.16 -12.47
CA LYS A 175 24.92 -0.57 -11.15
C LYS A 175 23.88 0.58 -11.14
N THR A 176 23.02 0.63 -12.16
CA THR A 176 21.98 1.67 -12.30
C THR A 176 20.68 1.23 -11.65
N VAL A 177 19.98 2.14 -10.96
CA VAL A 177 18.60 1.92 -10.51
C VAL A 177 17.67 1.85 -11.72
N LEU A 178 16.89 0.78 -11.81
CA LEU A 178 15.91 0.56 -12.88
C LEU A 178 14.50 0.98 -12.49
N ALA A 179 14.15 0.82 -11.21
CA ALA A 179 12.89 1.21 -10.61
C ALA A 179 13.07 1.50 -9.11
N SER A 180 12.21 2.35 -8.54
CA SER A 180 12.12 2.58 -7.10
C SER A 180 10.68 2.77 -6.63
N ALA A 181 10.45 2.49 -5.35
CA ALA A 181 9.17 2.65 -4.67
C ALA A 181 9.42 3.06 -3.21
N SER A 182 8.47 3.78 -2.60
CA SER A 182 8.57 4.16 -1.19
C SER A 182 7.17 4.25 -0.56
N GLN A 183 7.03 3.74 0.66
CA GLN A 183 5.75 3.74 1.36
C GLN A 183 5.92 3.70 2.89
N LEU A 184 5.12 4.49 3.59
CA LEU A 184 4.94 4.36 5.03
C LEU A 184 4.00 3.18 5.32
N ILE A 185 4.47 2.21 6.09
CA ILE A 185 3.66 1.15 6.69
C ILE A 185 3.26 1.65 8.09
N PRO A 186 1.97 1.95 8.36
CA PRO A 186 1.54 2.46 9.65
C PRO A 186 1.80 1.49 10.80
N GLN A 187 2.02 2.04 12.00
CA GLN A 187 2.34 1.24 13.19
C GLN A 187 1.31 0.12 13.46
N PHE A 188 0.01 0.39 13.30
CA PHE A 188 -1.05 -0.61 13.50
C PHE A 188 -0.95 -1.84 12.57
N VAL A 189 -0.25 -1.75 11.44
CA VAL A 189 0.01 -2.90 10.54
C VAL A 189 1.18 -3.73 11.08
N LEU A 190 2.16 -3.06 11.68
CA LEU A 190 3.35 -3.68 12.27
C LEU A 190 3.03 -4.39 13.60
N ASP A 191 2.14 -3.81 14.41
CA ASP A 191 1.71 -4.36 15.70
C ASP A 191 0.87 -5.67 15.56
N ASN A 192 0.37 -5.95 14.35
CA ASN A 192 -0.50 -7.09 14.03
C ASN A 192 0.20 -8.14 13.11
N ASN A 193 1.54 -8.20 13.10
CA ASN A 193 2.35 -9.15 12.32
C ASN A 193 3.29 -10.00 13.18
#